data_AF-A0A959EN06-F1
#
_entry.id   AF-A0A959EN06-F1
#
_cell.length_a   1.000
_cell.length_b   1.000
_cell.length_c   1.000
_cell.angle_alpha   90.00
_cell.angle_beta   90.00
_cell.angle_gamma   90.00
#
_symmetry.space_group_name_H-M   'P 1'
#
loop_
_entity.id
_entity.type
_entity.pdbx_description
1 polymer ?
#
loop_
_entity_poly.entity_id
_entity_poly.type
_entity_poly.pdbx_seq_one_letter_code
_entity_poly.pdbx_strand_id
1 'polypeptide(L)' 'VPCHPTANSPVISVLRLPDGRVLSGTQGAGIFVYDPASRKVLHLPPDPGNPQGLADGIIRQIVQDGSGRVWLLAGA' A
#
# COMPACT_ATOMS: atom_id res chain seq x y z
N VAL A 1 9.47 21.40 8.18
CA VAL A 1 9.79 20.18 7.42
C VAL A 1 8.76 20.05 6.30
N PRO A 2 9.13 20.12 5.01
CA PRO A 2 8.15 19.99 3.96
C PRO A 2 7.72 18.52 3.87
N CYS A 3 6.55 18.21 4.40
CA CYS A 3 5.82 16.99 4.09
C CYS A 3 5.43 17.08 2.62
N HIS A 4 6.12 16.37 1.73
CA HIS A 4 5.78 16.33 0.31
C HIS A 4 4.32 15.87 0.15
N PRO A 5 3.39 16.73 -0.29
CA PRO A 5 2.04 16.33 -0.61
C PRO A 5 2.01 16.00 -2.10
N THR A 6 2.45 14.82 -2.47
CA THR A 6 2.11 14.23 -3.77
C THR A 6 1.46 12.88 -3.53
N ALA A 7 0.35 12.91 -2.80
CA ALA A 7 -0.67 11.88 -2.82
C ALA A 7 -1.96 12.53 -2.32
N ASN A 8 -2.67 13.24 -3.20
CA ASN A 8 -4.03 13.72 -2.92
C ASN A 8 -5.04 12.55 -2.89
N SER A 9 -4.58 11.35 -2.54
CA SER A 9 -5.31 10.10 -2.56
C SER A 9 -5.56 9.67 -1.12
N PRO A 10 -6.82 9.67 -0.66
CA PRO A 10 -7.17 9.21 0.67
C PRO A 10 -6.60 7.83 0.97
N VAL A 11 -6.07 7.64 2.18
CA VAL A 11 -5.78 6.30 2.70
C VAL A 11 -7.11 5.68 3.12
N ILE A 12 -7.48 4.57 2.49
CA ILE A 12 -8.77 3.90 2.70
C ILE A 12 -8.62 2.51 3.33
N SER A 13 -7.40 1.99 3.41
CA SER A 13 -7.11 0.73 4.08
C SER A 13 -5.73 0.78 4.74
N VAL A 14 -5.61 0.17 5.91
CA VAL A 14 -4.34 0.07 6.65
C VAL A 14 -4.22 -1.34 7.24
N LEU A 15 -3.05 -1.94 7.11
CA LEU A 15 -2.68 -3.20 7.75
C LEU A 15 -1.34 -3.06 8.46
N ARG A 16 -1.28 -3.43 9.74
CA ARG A 16 -0.01 -3.57 10.47
C ARG A 16 0.44 -5.03 10.42
N LEU A 17 1.65 -5.26 9.93
CA LEU A 17 2.28 -6.58 9.91
C LEU A 17 2.88 -6.94 11.28
N PRO A 18 3.11 -8.24 11.57
CA PRO A 18 3.72 -8.70 12.81
C PRO A 18 5.13 -8.12 13.07
N ASP A 19 5.88 -7.83 12.01
CA ASP A 19 7.21 -7.21 12.07
C ASP A 19 7.17 -5.68 12.32
N GLY A 20 5.98 -5.11 12.47
CA GLY A 20 5.77 -3.69 12.73
C GLY A 20 5.67 -2.82 11.48
N ARG A 21 5.91 -3.35 10.28
CA ARG A 21 5.65 -2.61 9.03
C ARG A 21 4.17 -2.28 8.90
N VAL A 22 3.88 -1.15 8.26
CA VAL A 22 2.51 -0.69 8.03
C VAL A 22 2.29 -0.57 6.53
N LEU A 23 1.29 -1.27 6.02
CA LEU A 23 0.81 -1.14 4.66
C LEU A 23 -0.40 -0.22 4.65
N SER A 24 -0.42 0.73 3.73
CA SER A 24 -1.51 1.67 3.54
C SER A 24 -1.96 1.61 2.09
N GLY A 25 -3.21 1.24 1.87
CA GLY A 25 -3.86 1.27 0.58
C GLY A 25 -4.59 2.59 0.39
N THR A 26 -4.52 3.12 -0.83
CA THR A 26 -5.07 4.43 -1.15
C THR A 26 -6.20 4.34 -2.18
N GLN A 27 -6.95 5.43 -2.30
CA GLN A 27 -7.92 5.61 -3.37
C GLN A 27 -7.25 6.27 -4.58
N GLY A 28 -6.35 5.53 -5.25
CA GLY A 28 -5.80 5.91 -6.57
C GLY A 28 -4.28 6.02 -6.66
N ALA A 29 -3.54 6.03 -5.55
CA ALA A 29 -2.08 6.11 -5.55
C ALA A 29 -1.39 4.74 -5.34
N GLY A 30 -2.16 3.65 -5.22
CA GLY A 30 -1.63 2.32 -4.93
C GLY A 30 -1.34 2.10 -3.45
N ILE A 31 -0.18 1.52 -3.14
CA ILE A 31 0.20 1.07 -1.79
C ILE A 31 1.43 1.83 -1.29
N PHE A 32 1.39 2.22 -0.02
CA PHE A 32 2.56 2.68 0.71
C PHE A 32 2.93 1.67 1.79
N VAL A 33 4.23 1.38 1.93
CA VAL A 33 4.76 0.51 2.97
C VAL A 33 5.70 1.32 3.84
N TYR A 34 5.34 1.54 5.10
CA TYR A 34 6.20 2.17 6.08
C TYR A 34 6.98 1.11 6.85
N ASP A 35 8.30 1.26 6.86
CA ASP A 35 9.20 0.48 7.69
C ASP A 35 9.65 1.32 8.91
N PRO A 36 9.23 0.96 10.14
CA PRO A 36 9.61 1.70 11.33
C PRO A 36 11.11 1.58 11.68
N ALA A 37 11.79 0.51 11.26
CA ALA A 37 13.19 0.29 11.57
C ALA A 37 14.08 1.26 10.79
N SER A 38 13.84 1.41 9.49
CA SER A 38 14.57 2.35 8.64
C SER A 38 13.94 3.75 8.56
N ARG A 39 12.71 3.91 9.07
CA ARG A 39 11.87 5.12 8.93
C ARG A 39 11.64 5.52 7.47
N LYS A 40 11.65 4.54 6.55
CA LYS A 40 11.44 4.76 5.13
C LYS A 40 10.02 4.38 4.72
N VAL A 41 9.57 5.02 3.64
CA VAL A 41 8.33 4.68 2.96
C VAL A 41 8.69 4.15 1.58
N LEU A 42 8.24 2.95 1.26
CA LEU A 42 8.23 2.40 -0.09
C LEU A 42 6.87 2.69 -0.72
N HIS A 43 6.86 3.24 -1.93
CA HIS A 43 5.65 3.46 -2.70
C HIS A 43 5.58 2.44 -3.84
N LEU A 44 4.43 1.76 -3.94
CA LEU A 44 4.08 0.83 -5.01
C LEU A 44 2.92 1.43 -5.81
N PRO A 45 3.22 2.17 -6.90
CA PRO A 45 2.19 2.75 -7.76
C PRO A 45 1.50 1.67 -8.62
N PRO A 46 0.32 1.97 -9.18
CA PRO A 46 -0.27 1.12 -10.21
C PRO A 46 0.65 1.02 -11.44
N ASP A 47 0.78 -0.20 -11.96
CA ASP A 47 1.53 -0.57 -13.15
C ASP A 47 0.74 -1.63 -13.95
N PRO A 48 -0.33 -1.23 -14.66
CA PRO A 48 -1.19 -2.16 -15.41
C PRO A 48 -0.48 -2.81 -16.60
N GLY A 49 0.67 -2.27 -17.03
CA GLY A 49 1.49 -2.87 -18.09
C GLY A 49 2.34 -4.05 -17.63
N ASN A 50 2.45 -4.26 -16.33
CA ASN A 50 3.27 -5.30 -15.73
C ASN A 50 2.37 -6.37 -15.07
N PRO A 51 2.37 -7.62 -15.56
CA PRO A 51 1.58 -8.70 -14.96
C PRO A 51 1.94 -9.04 -13.50
N GLN A 52 3.10 -8.59 -13.02
CA GLN A 52 3.53 -8.72 -11.62
C GLN A 52 3.36 -7.41 -10.84
N GLY A 53 2.91 -6.35 -11.51
CA GLY A 53 2.66 -5.03 -10.95
C GLY A 53 1.25 -4.91 -10.37
N LEU A 54 0.97 -3.74 -9.81
CA LEU A 54 -0.32 -3.43 -9.24
C LEU A 54 -1.29 -3.00 -10.35
N ALA A 55 -2.36 -3.74 -10.58
CA ALA A 55 -3.27 -3.47 -11.70
C ALA A 55 -4.05 -2.14 -11.58
N ASP A 56 -4.40 -1.72 -10.35
CA ASP A 56 -5.18 -0.51 -10.07
C ASP A 56 -4.59 0.27 -8.89
N GLY A 57 -4.71 1.60 -8.92
CA GLY A 57 -4.30 2.48 -7.83
C GLY A 57 -5.27 2.49 -6.64
N ILE A 58 -6.50 1.97 -6.78
CA ILE A 58 -7.49 1.90 -5.71
C ILE A 58 -7.31 0.58 -4.93
N ILE A 59 -6.92 0.68 -3.67
CA ILE A 59 -6.70 -0.47 -2.78
C ILE A 59 -7.73 -0.44 -1.65
N ARG A 60 -8.82 -1.18 -1.85
CA ARG A 60 -9.98 -1.16 -0.94
C ARG A 60 -9.71 -1.89 0.36
N GLN A 61 -8.93 -2.96 0.31
CA GLN A 61 -8.67 -3.79 1.47
C GLN A 61 -7.29 -4.46 1.37
N ILE A 62 -6.63 -4.55 2.52
CA ILE A 62 -5.36 -5.25 2.71
C ILE A 62 -5.57 -6.20 3.87
N VAL A 63 -5.38 -7.51 3.66
CA VAL A 63 -5.51 -8.53 4.72
C VAL A 63 -4.30 -9.45 4.73
N GLN A 64 -4.00 -10.01 5.89
CA GLN A 64 -2.99 -11.05 6.04
C GLN A 64 -3.68 -12.37 6.38
N ASP A 65 -3.30 -13.45 5.70
CA ASP A 65 -3.76 -14.79 6.07
C ASP A 65 -2.91 -15.41 7.19
N GLY A 66 -3.35 -16.57 7.71
CA GLY A 66 -2.64 -17.28 8.77
C GLY A 66 -1.27 -17.82 8.37
N SER A 67 -0.94 -17.87 7.07
CA SER A 67 0.39 -18.25 6.56
C SER A 67 1.34 -17.05 6.44
N GLY A 68 0.84 -15.85 6.74
CA GLY A 68 1.60 -14.61 6.67
C GLY A 68 1.56 -13.93 5.29
N ARG A 69 0.83 -14.48 4.30
CA ARG A 69 0.71 -13.84 2.99
C ARG A 69 -0.26 -12.66 3.07
N VAL A 70 0.08 -11.60 2.34
CA VAL A 70 -0.74 -10.40 2.24
C VAL A 70 -1.55 -10.45 0.96
N TRP A 71 -2.85 -10.25 1.09
CA TRP A 71 -3.81 -10.18 0.01
C TRP A 71 -4.33 -8.76 -0.15
N LEU A 72 -4.49 -8.35 -1.40
CA LEU A 72 -4.90 -7.01 -1.79
C LEU A 72 -6.20 -7.11 -2.59
N LEU A 73 -7.18 -6.29 -2.25
CA LEU A 73 -8.37 -6.10 -3.07
C LEU A 73 -8.27 -4.77 -3.80
N ALA A 74 -8.00 -4.85 -5.10
CA ALA A 74 -8.07 -3.70 -5.99
C ALA A 74 -9.53 -3.31 -6.26
N GLY A 75 -9.82 -2.02 -6.33
CA GLY A 75 -11.04 -1.52 -6.98
C GLY A 75 -10.92 -1.73 -8.48
N ALA A 76 -12.03 -2.05 -9.15
CA ALA A 76 -12.17 -1.92 -10.59
C ALA A 76 -12.89 -0.61 -10.91
#